data_AF-A0A662BJD5-F1
#
_entry.id   AF-A0A662BJD5-F1
#
_cell.length_a   1.000
_cell.length_b   1.000
_cell.length_c   1.000
_cell.angle_alpha   90.00
_cell.angle_beta   90.00
_cell.angle_gamma   90.00
#
_symmetry.space_group_name_H-M   'P 1'
#
loop_
_entity.id
_entity.type
_entity.pdbx_description
1 polymer ?
#
loop_
_entity_poly.entity_id
_entity_poly.type
_entity_poly.pdbx_seq_one_letter_code
_entity_poly.pdbx_strand_id
1 'polypeptide(L)'
;MQYSRKINIFHGRTAPEEGILVGYGAIIETHQLPIPIPHVLSLISYKKRQYINNQWRVLTPRHNPDDTLYKQLSFAIRYEGINLLLFKKLFQKLNEEEIIALIQIEPLGQYSRKIWFLYEWLFQKHLDIPNLKTGNYTQLVDPKTQYCINNGIKSSRHKIINNLPGTINFCPLIFKTPKLEQHTSDDLRRQKLSFLKDIKKDILQRTSAFLLLKDSKASFSIEGESPKSKRTARWGKIIGQAGIKKLTKEELIRLQHIVIENPRFIDMGFRKKGGFVGEHDRNTGEAIPEHISAKWEDIELLIEGLIDTNNILSNDEIDAVISATIIAFGFVFIHPFEDGNGRIHRYLIHHILAEKQFSQQGIIFPVSSSILDHIDDYRKTLEVFSQPLLDFIEWEETKDHNITILNNTIDYYKYYDATKQAEFLYDCVSD
;
A
#
# COMPACT_ATOMS: atom_id res chain seq x y z
N MET A 1 -29.71 -12.59 -4.70
CA MET A 1 -28.36 -13.06 -5.05
C MET A 1 -27.89 -14.01 -3.95
N GLN A 2 -27.29 -15.15 -4.31
CA GLN A 2 -26.67 -16.05 -3.34
C GLN A 2 -25.21 -15.67 -3.15
N TYR A 3 -24.79 -15.35 -1.93
CA TYR A 3 -23.41 -14.91 -1.65
C TYR A 3 -22.53 -16.09 -1.21
N SER A 4 -23.03 -16.84 -0.25
CA SER A 4 -22.33 -17.93 0.41
C SER A 4 -22.25 -19.13 -0.53
N ARG A 5 -21.03 -19.54 -0.88
CA ARG A 5 -20.79 -20.62 -1.84
C ARG A 5 -19.95 -21.72 -1.23
N LYS A 6 -20.36 -22.96 -1.46
CA LYS A 6 -19.55 -24.13 -1.11
C LYS A 6 -18.38 -24.22 -2.08
N ILE A 7 -17.15 -24.28 -1.57
CA ILE A 7 -15.93 -24.30 -2.40
C ILE A 7 -14.92 -25.35 -1.92
N ASN A 8 -14.14 -25.85 -2.88
CA ASN A 8 -12.87 -26.56 -2.66
C ASN A 8 -11.69 -25.83 -3.33
N ILE A 9 -11.97 -25.08 -4.39
CA ILE A 9 -11.01 -24.24 -5.12
C ILE A 9 -11.71 -22.90 -5.41
N PHE A 10 -10.97 -21.80 -5.32
CA PHE A 10 -11.46 -20.45 -5.63
C PHE A 10 -10.35 -19.64 -6.31
N HIS A 11 -10.56 -19.22 -7.55
CA HIS A 11 -9.60 -18.44 -8.35
C HIS A 11 -8.17 -19.03 -8.29
N GLY A 12 -8.04 -20.34 -8.58
CA GLY A 12 -6.76 -21.06 -8.55
C GLY A 12 -6.21 -21.39 -7.15
N ARG A 13 -6.82 -20.87 -6.07
CA ARG A 13 -6.42 -21.17 -4.69
C ARG A 13 -7.17 -22.39 -4.18
N THR A 14 -6.44 -23.37 -3.66
CA THR A 14 -7.04 -24.54 -3.00
C THR A 14 -7.46 -24.15 -1.58
N ALA A 15 -8.73 -24.41 -1.23
CA ALA A 15 -9.21 -24.23 0.13
C ALA A 15 -8.60 -25.31 1.04
N PRO A 16 -8.27 -25.00 2.31
CA PRO A 16 -7.61 -25.97 3.20
C PRO A 16 -8.53 -27.15 3.58
N GLU A 17 -9.83 -26.97 3.43
CA GLU A 17 -10.85 -28.01 3.51
C GLU A 17 -12.12 -27.54 2.79
N GLU A 18 -13.03 -28.47 2.51
CA GLU A 18 -14.35 -28.11 1.99
C GLU A 18 -15.12 -27.24 2.99
N GLY A 19 -15.63 -26.11 2.53
CA GLY A 19 -16.32 -25.14 3.37
C GLY A 19 -17.13 -24.13 2.58
N ILE A 20 -17.66 -23.13 3.27
CA ILE A 20 -18.48 -22.05 2.69
C ILE A 20 -17.64 -20.78 2.61
N LEU A 21 -17.42 -20.26 1.41
CA LEU A 21 -16.81 -18.95 1.16
C LEU A 21 -17.77 -17.85 1.62
N VAL A 22 -17.25 -16.90 2.41
CA VAL A 22 -17.99 -15.79 3.00
C VAL A 22 -17.16 -14.51 2.96
N GLY A 23 -17.73 -13.37 3.36
CA GLY A 23 -17.05 -12.09 3.42
C GLY A 23 -16.69 -11.54 2.04
N TYR A 24 -15.51 -10.93 1.92
CA TYR A 24 -15.07 -10.27 0.70
C TYR A 24 -14.96 -11.23 -0.49
N GLY A 25 -14.47 -12.45 -0.29
CA GLY A 25 -14.42 -13.45 -1.37
C GLY A 25 -15.79 -13.73 -1.99
N ALA A 26 -16.81 -13.90 -1.14
CA ALA A 26 -18.19 -14.12 -1.58
C ALA A 26 -18.80 -12.88 -2.29
N ILE A 27 -18.49 -11.68 -1.80
CA ILE A 27 -18.96 -10.41 -2.39
C ILE A 27 -18.34 -10.18 -3.76
N ILE A 28 -17.01 -10.36 -3.89
CA ILE A 28 -16.27 -10.20 -5.15
C ILE A 28 -16.87 -11.09 -6.22
N GLU A 29 -17.06 -12.36 -5.88
CA GLU A 29 -17.56 -13.37 -6.79
C GLU A 29 -19.04 -13.14 -7.18
N THR A 30 -19.86 -12.65 -6.26
CA THR A 30 -21.29 -12.41 -6.52
C THR A 30 -21.51 -11.18 -7.40
N HIS A 31 -20.73 -10.12 -7.18
CA HIS A 31 -20.83 -8.85 -7.91
C HIS A 31 -19.87 -8.74 -9.08
N GLN A 32 -19.04 -9.77 -9.33
CA GLN A 32 -18.00 -9.80 -10.35
C GLN A 32 -17.15 -8.52 -10.29
N LEU A 33 -16.65 -8.21 -9.07
CA LEU A 33 -15.89 -6.99 -8.84
C LEU A 33 -14.52 -7.08 -9.53
N PRO A 34 -14.13 -6.07 -10.34
CA PRO A 34 -12.84 -6.05 -11.01
C PRO A 34 -11.75 -5.64 -10.00
N ILE A 35 -11.40 -6.56 -9.10
CA ILE A 35 -10.35 -6.35 -8.10
C ILE A 35 -9.49 -7.61 -7.95
N PRO A 36 -8.18 -7.46 -7.70
CA PRO A 36 -7.36 -8.58 -7.27
C PRO A 36 -7.93 -9.26 -6.02
N ILE A 37 -7.88 -10.60 -5.99
CA ILE A 37 -8.40 -11.38 -4.87
C ILE A 37 -7.58 -11.07 -3.60
N PRO A 38 -8.20 -10.64 -2.49
CA PRO A 38 -7.52 -10.36 -1.22
C PRO A 38 -6.60 -11.50 -0.79
N HIS A 39 -5.46 -11.19 -0.17
CA HIS A 39 -4.46 -12.21 0.18
C HIS A 39 -5.04 -13.31 1.07
N VAL A 40 -5.83 -12.93 2.09
CA VAL A 40 -6.51 -13.84 3.01
C VAL A 40 -8.02 -13.78 2.77
N LEU A 41 -8.64 -14.94 2.53
CA LEU A 41 -10.09 -15.10 2.39
C LEU A 41 -10.70 -15.83 3.58
N SER A 42 -11.96 -15.57 3.90
CA SER A 42 -12.66 -16.31 4.95
C SER A 42 -13.45 -17.51 4.45
N LEU A 43 -13.33 -18.62 5.19
CA LEU A 43 -14.03 -19.87 4.93
C LEU A 43 -14.71 -20.37 6.21
N ILE A 44 -15.97 -20.77 6.11
CA ILE A 44 -16.68 -21.46 7.19
C ILE A 44 -16.48 -22.97 7.05
N SER A 45 -15.87 -23.57 8.06
CA SER A 45 -15.58 -24.99 8.16
C SER A 45 -16.79 -25.80 8.64
N TYR A 46 -17.13 -26.88 7.94
CA TYR A 46 -18.09 -27.87 8.46
C TYR A 46 -17.55 -28.66 9.66
N LYS A 47 -16.23 -28.74 9.81
CA LYS A 47 -15.55 -29.49 10.88
C LYS A 47 -15.38 -28.70 12.18
N LYS A 48 -16.01 -27.52 12.29
CA LYS A 48 -15.96 -26.65 13.48
C LYS A 48 -14.54 -26.24 13.89
N ARG A 49 -13.65 -26.05 12.93
CA ARG A 49 -12.26 -25.61 13.16
C ARG A 49 -12.13 -24.09 13.07
N GLN A 50 -11.14 -23.54 13.75
CA GLN A 50 -10.79 -22.12 13.68
C GLN A 50 -9.28 -21.94 13.65
N TYR A 51 -8.74 -21.37 12.57
CA TYR A 51 -7.31 -21.09 12.39
C TYR A 51 -7.11 -20.11 11.23
N ILE A 52 -5.89 -19.59 11.10
CA ILE A 52 -5.49 -18.73 9.99
C ILE A 52 -4.22 -19.33 9.39
N ASN A 53 -4.13 -19.38 8.07
CA ASN A 53 -2.90 -19.66 7.33
C ASN A 53 -2.63 -18.52 6.33
N ASN A 54 -1.65 -18.68 5.45
CA ASN A 54 -1.22 -17.63 4.51
C ASN A 54 -2.34 -17.09 3.60
N GLN A 55 -3.34 -17.91 3.25
CA GLN A 55 -4.37 -17.54 2.26
C GLN A 55 -5.81 -17.62 2.81
N TRP A 56 -6.00 -18.24 3.97
CA TRP A 56 -7.32 -18.58 4.48
C TRP A 56 -7.45 -18.32 5.97
N ARG A 57 -8.54 -17.64 6.33
CA ARG A 57 -9.09 -17.58 7.68
C ARG A 57 -10.24 -18.58 7.76
N VAL A 58 -10.03 -19.67 8.47
CA VAL A 58 -11.05 -20.69 8.68
C VAL A 58 -11.77 -20.43 9.99
N LEU A 59 -13.10 -20.40 9.95
CA LEU A 59 -13.96 -20.13 11.09
C LEU A 59 -15.01 -21.24 11.25
N THR A 60 -15.54 -21.38 12.47
CA THR A 60 -16.58 -22.39 12.77
C THR A 60 -17.97 -21.95 12.25
N PRO A 61 -18.95 -22.86 12.12
CA PRO A 61 -20.30 -22.56 11.63
C PRO A 61 -21.05 -21.46 12.39
N ARG A 62 -20.69 -21.18 13.65
CA ARG A 62 -21.29 -20.09 14.44
C ARG A 62 -21.01 -18.69 13.87
N HIS A 63 -20.00 -18.58 13.00
CA HIS A 63 -19.62 -17.31 12.36
C HIS A 63 -20.22 -17.18 10.95
N ASN A 64 -21.01 -18.16 10.49
CA ASN A 64 -21.64 -18.09 9.18
C ASN A 64 -22.59 -16.89 9.13
N PRO A 65 -22.36 -15.89 8.27
CA PRO A 65 -23.31 -14.79 8.09
C PRO A 65 -24.57 -15.29 7.40
N ASP A 66 -25.70 -14.63 7.66
CA ASP A 66 -26.89 -14.83 6.83
C ASP A 66 -26.57 -14.42 5.39
N ASP A 67 -27.26 -15.02 4.42
CA ASP A 67 -26.92 -14.89 3.01
C ASP A 67 -27.45 -13.59 2.37
N THR A 68 -27.01 -12.46 2.92
CA THR A 68 -27.37 -11.11 2.48
C THR A 68 -26.13 -10.24 2.36
N LEU A 69 -26.16 -9.24 1.48
CA LEU A 69 -25.05 -8.31 1.32
C LEU A 69 -24.63 -7.66 2.65
N TYR A 70 -25.63 -7.22 3.43
CA TYR A 70 -25.39 -6.56 4.71
C TYR A 70 -24.63 -7.44 5.69
N LYS A 71 -25.03 -8.71 5.84
CA LYS A 71 -24.38 -9.62 6.78
C LYS A 71 -23.02 -10.09 6.28
N GLN A 72 -22.82 -10.22 4.97
CA GLN A 72 -21.48 -10.45 4.39
C GLN A 72 -20.54 -9.27 4.62
N LEU A 73 -21.00 -8.03 4.42
CA LEU A 73 -20.19 -6.83 4.70
C LEU A 73 -19.91 -6.65 6.20
N SER A 74 -20.91 -6.88 7.04
CA SER A 74 -20.76 -6.85 8.50
C SER A 74 -19.76 -7.89 8.99
N PHE A 75 -19.79 -9.09 8.39
CA PHE A 75 -18.80 -10.13 8.63
C PHE A 75 -17.40 -9.67 8.18
N ALA A 76 -17.27 -9.17 6.95
CA ALA A 76 -15.98 -8.77 6.39
C ALA A 76 -15.33 -7.63 7.19
N ILE A 77 -16.08 -6.57 7.51
CA ILE A 77 -15.59 -5.46 8.34
C ILE A 77 -15.09 -5.96 9.72
N ARG A 78 -15.73 -7.00 10.26
CA ARG A 78 -15.38 -7.55 11.57
C ARG A 78 -14.15 -8.45 11.56
N TYR A 79 -14.01 -9.31 10.55
CA TYR A 79 -13.01 -10.39 10.54
C TYR A 79 -11.90 -10.22 9.49
N GLU A 80 -12.16 -9.44 8.46
CA GLU A 80 -11.28 -9.18 7.31
C GLU A 80 -10.81 -7.72 7.24
N GLY A 81 -11.27 -6.86 8.15
CA GLY A 81 -10.90 -5.44 8.21
C GLY A 81 -11.56 -4.59 7.12
N ILE A 82 -11.03 -3.40 6.89
CA ILE A 82 -11.49 -2.48 5.84
C ILE A 82 -10.69 -2.71 4.56
N ASN A 83 -11.38 -2.89 3.44
CA ASN A 83 -10.79 -2.90 2.10
C ASN A 83 -11.42 -1.79 1.23
N LEU A 84 -10.71 -0.67 1.08
CA LEU A 84 -11.21 0.52 0.39
C LEU A 84 -11.49 0.28 -1.09
N LEU A 85 -10.64 -0.47 -1.79
CA LEU A 85 -10.83 -0.80 -3.21
C LEU A 85 -12.12 -1.61 -3.41
N LEU A 86 -12.37 -2.60 -2.55
CA LEU A 86 -13.58 -3.40 -2.60
C LEU A 86 -14.82 -2.54 -2.37
N PHE A 87 -14.83 -1.69 -1.34
CA PHE A 87 -15.96 -0.78 -1.12
C PHE A 87 -16.17 0.17 -2.30
N LYS A 88 -15.08 0.72 -2.86
CA LYS A 88 -15.15 1.61 -4.04
C LYS A 88 -15.79 0.90 -5.24
N LYS A 89 -15.33 -0.30 -5.58
CA LYS A 89 -15.86 -1.07 -6.73
C LYS A 89 -17.26 -1.61 -6.47
N LEU A 90 -17.58 -2.03 -5.24
CA LEU A 90 -18.92 -2.46 -4.88
C LEU A 90 -19.93 -1.32 -5.00
N PHE A 91 -19.62 -0.15 -4.45
CA PHE A 91 -20.51 1.01 -4.52
C PHE A 91 -20.66 1.57 -5.95
N GLN A 92 -19.74 1.28 -6.87
CA GLN A 92 -19.92 1.56 -8.31
C GLN A 92 -20.93 0.61 -8.97
N LYS A 93 -21.16 -0.58 -8.41
CA LYS A 93 -22.14 -1.56 -8.92
C LYS A 93 -23.54 -1.37 -8.35
N LEU A 94 -23.65 -0.82 -7.14
CA LEU A 94 -24.92 -0.55 -6.48
C LEU A 94 -25.41 0.85 -6.81
N ASN A 95 -26.71 1.01 -6.94
CA ASN A 95 -27.31 2.34 -7.01
C ASN A 95 -27.45 2.98 -5.61
N GLU A 96 -27.77 4.27 -5.58
CA GLU A 96 -27.86 5.02 -4.32
C GLU A 96 -28.98 4.50 -3.40
N GLU A 97 -30.13 4.12 -3.96
CA GLU A 97 -31.27 3.60 -3.20
C GLU A 97 -30.92 2.27 -2.51
N GLU A 98 -30.19 1.39 -3.19
CA GLU A 98 -29.68 0.13 -2.63
C GLU A 98 -28.73 0.38 -1.45
N ILE A 99 -27.86 1.40 -1.56
CA ILE A 99 -26.91 1.77 -0.51
C ILE A 99 -27.64 2.38 0.69
N ILE A 100 -28.60 3.27 0.47
CA ILE A 100 -29.44 3.82 1.53
C ILE A 100 -30.21 2.68 2.23
N ALA A 101 -30.85 1.79 1.46
CA ALA A 101 -31.57 0.65 2.01
C ALA A 101 -30.65 -0.24 2.87
N LEU A 102 -29.42 -0.51 2.40
CA LEU A 102 -28.41 -1.27 3.13
C LEU A 102 -28.03 -0.63 4.47
N ILE A 103 -27.84 0.68 4.51
CA ILE A 103 -27.52 1.44 5.72
C ILE A 103 -28.70 1.45 6.70
N GLN A 104 -29.93 1.52 6.17
CA GLN A 104 -31.16 1.60 6.98
C GLN A 104 -31.57 0.28 7.66
N ILE A 105 -30.93 -0.86 7.35
CA ILE A 105 -31.22 -2.15 8.02
C ILE A 105 -30.93 -2.07 9.53
N GLU A 106 -29.78 -1.51 9.90
CA GLU A 106 -29.41 -1.28 11.31
C GLU A 106 -28.74 0.11 11.45
N PRO A 107 -29.48 1.24 11.42
CA PRO A 107 -28.89 2.59 11.25
C PRO A 107 -27.93 3.00 12.36
N LEU A 108 -28.18 2.54 13.59
CA LEU A 108 -27.32 2.79 14.76
C LEU A 108 -26.17 1.78 14.87
N GLY A 109 -26.26 0.67 14.13
CA GLY A 109 -25.27 -0.40 14.11
C GLY A 109 -23.91 0.10 13.61
N GLN A 110 -22.82 -0.37 14.23
CA GLN A 110 -21.48 0.08 13.87
C GLN A 110 -21.12 -0.21 12.40
N TYR A 111 -21.60 -1.33 11.84
CA TYR A 111 -21.30 -1.71 10.46
C TYR A 111 -22.00 -0.81 9.45
N SER A 112 -23.28 -0.52 9.66
CA SER A 112 -24.03 0.43 8.82
C SER A 112 -23.40 1.82 8.84
N ARG A 113 -22.98 2.29 10.03
CA ARG A 113 -22.29 3.59 10.18
C ARG A 113 -20.94 3.64 9.46
N LYS A 114 -20.19 2.53 9.46
CA LYS A 114 -18.94 2.40 8.70
C LYS A 114 -19.20 2.37 7.19
N ILE A 115 -20.17 1.58 6.72
CA ILE A 115 -20.58 1.50 5.30
C ILE A 115 -21.00 2.89 4.80
N TRP A 116 -21.84 3.58 5.58
CA TRP A 116 -22.30 4.93 5.28
C TRP A 116 -21.14 5.93 5.18
N PHE A 117 -20.26 5.96 6.19
CA PHE A 117 -19.09 6.83 6.16
C PHE A 117 -18.19 6.54 4.96
N LEU A 118 -17.93 5.26 4.67
CA LEU A 118 -17.09 4.86 3.54
C LEU A 118 -17.66 5.30 2.21
N TYR A 119 -18.98 5.19 2.01
CA TYR A 119 -19.61 5.68 0.78
C TYR A 119 -19.43 7.19 0.63
N GLU A 120 -19.81 7.97 1.64
CA GLU A 120 -19.72 9.43 1.56
C GLU A 120 -18.26 9.88 1.41
N TRP A 121 -17.31 9.21 2.06
CA TRP A 121 -15.89 9.50 1.95
C TRP A 121 -15.30 9.12 0.58
N LEU A 122 -15.59 7.93 0.05
CA LEU A 122 -15.04 7.45 -1.23
C LEU A 122 -15.60 8.16 -2.46
N PHE A 123 -16.81 8.72 -2.36
CA PHE A 123 -17.49 9.40 -3.47
C PHE A 123 -17.59 10.91 -3.27
N GLN A 124 -17.18 11.43 -2.11
CA GLN A 124 -17.37 12.84 -1.71
C GLN A 124 -18.83 13.29 -1.93
N LYS A 125 -19.77 12.39 -1.66
CA LYS A 125 -21.19 12.57 -1.93
C LYS A 125 -21.99 12.33 -0.65
N HIS A 126 -22.76 13.33 -0.27
CA HIS A 126 -23.65 13.27 0.89
C HIS A 126 -24.94 12.53 0.54
N LEU A 127 -25.29 11.48 1.29
CA LEU A 127 -26.53 10.73 1.09
C LEU A 127 -27.74 11.42 1.73
N ASP A 128 -28.95 11.15 1.24
CA ASP A 128 -30.18 11.61 1.88
C ASP A 128 -30.54 10.73 3.10
N ILE A 129 -29.67 10.78 4.11
CA ILE A 129 -29.84 10.12 5.41
C ILE A 129 -29.69 11.21 6.48
N PRO A 130 -30.62 11.35 7.44
CA PRO A 130 -30.47 12.33 8.52
C PRO A 130 -29.24 12.08 9.40
N ASN A 131 -28.60 13.15 9.89
CA ASN A 131 -27.49 13.04 10.83
C ASN A 131 -27.87 12.25 12.09
N LEU A 132 -26.97 11.40 12.59
CA LEU A 132 -27.17 10.74 13.86
C LEU A 132 -27.09 11.73 15.03
N LYS A 133 -28.17 11.80 15.80
CA LYS A 133 -28.25 12.66 17.00
C LYS A 133 -27.59 11.99 18.20
N THR A 134 -27.68 10.67 18.32
CA THR A 134 -27.20 9.87 19.45
C THR A 134 -26.19 8.80 19.01
N GLY A 135 -25.53 8.15 19.96
CA GLY A 135 -24.60 7.04 19.71
C GLY A 135 -23.13 7.40 19.94
N ASN A 136 -22.37 6.39 20.36
CA ASN A 136 -20.94 6.52 20.63
C ASN A 136 -20.13 6.57 19.34
N TYR A 137 -19.02 7.30 19.36
CA TYR A 137 -18.06 7.28 18.27
C TYR A 137 -17.39 5.90 18.15
N THR A 138 -17.23 5.43 16.92
CA THR A 138 -16.54 4.18 16.59
C THR A 138 -15.41 4.48 15.61
N GLN A 139 -14.25 3.86 15.81
CA GLN A 139 -13.16 3.95 14.83
C GLN A 139 -13.55 3.23 13.53
N LEU A 140 -13.25 3.85 12.40
CA LEU A 140 -13.52 3.26 11.10
C LEU A 140 -12.68 2.00 10.88
N VAL A 141 -11.36 2.14 10.99
CA VAL A 141 -10.38 1.06 10.96
C VAL A 141 -10.21 0.52 12.37
N ASP A 142 -10.22 -0.79 12.56
CA ASP A 142 -9.95 -1.40 13.87
C ASP A 142 -8.43 -1.50 14.08
N PRO A 143 -7.84 -0.78 15.05
CA PRO A 143 -6.40 -0.79 15.33
C PRO A 143 -5.86 -2.16 15.76
N LYS A 144 -6.74 -3.12 16.10
CA LYS A 144 -6.33 -4.51 16.37
C LYS A 144 -6.05 -5.32 15.11
N THR A 145 -6.57 -4.87 13.97
CA THR A 145 -6.53 -5.61 12.70
C THR A 145 -5.67 -4.93 11.64
N GLN A 146 -5.59 -3.61 11.66
CA GLN A 146 -4.88 -2.81 10.65
C GLN A 146 -4.19 -1.62 11.31
N TYR A 147 -3.10 -1.15 10.71
CA TYR A 147 -2.47 0.10 11.12
C TYR A 147 -3.31 1.29 10.67
N CYS A 148 -3.45 2.27 11.55
CA CYS A 148 -4.31 3.44 11.37
C CYS A 148 -3.67 4.64 12.09
N ILE A 149 -4.06 5.87 11.73
CA ILE A 149 -3.62 7.04 12.50
C ILE A 149 -4.25 7.03 13.90
N ASN A 150 -3.50 7.48 14.89
CA ASN A 150 -4.00 7.56 16.27
C ASN A 150 -4.98 8.73 16.44
N ASN A 151 -4.69 9.86 15.81
CA ASN A 151 -5.46 11.11 15.92
C ASN A 151 -6.50 11.27 14.80
N GLY A 152 -7.48 10.38 14.74
CA GLY A 152 -8.51 10.39 13.70
C GLY A 152 -9.51 11.56 13.78
N ILE A 153 -10.04 11.97 12.63
CA ILE A 153 -11.01 13.08 12.50
C ILE A 153 -12.44 12.58 12.78
N LYS A 154 -13.15 13.23 13.69
CA LYS A 154 -14.52 12.86 14.05
C LYS A 154 -15.52 13.31 12.98
N SER A 155 -16.26 12.35 12.43
CA SER A 155 -17.46 12.61 11.64
C SER A 155 -18.70 12.49 12.54
N SER A 156 -19.26 13.64 12.94
CA SER A 156 -20.40 13.71 13.87
C SER A 156 -21.68 13.13 13.29
N ARG A 157 -21.92 13.33 11.98
CA ARG A 157 -23.04 12.80 11.20
C ARG A 157 -23.14 11.28 11.27
N HIS A 158 -22.01 10.60 11.11
CA HIS A 158 -21.89 9.13 11.12
C HIS A 158 -21.62 8.56 12.51
N LYS A 159 -21.18 9.39 13.47
CA LYS A 159 -20.55 8.96 14.73
C LYS A 159 -19.38 8.00 14.47
N ILE A 160 -18.54 8.33 13.48
CA ILE A 160 -17.33 7.58 13.11
C ILE A 160 -16.10 8.46 13.36
N ILE A 161 -15.03 7.86 13.86
CA ILE A 161 -13.70 8.46 13.89
C ILE A 161 -12.98 7.97 12.63
N ASN A 162 -12.73 8.88 11.69
CA ASN A 162 -11.92 8.62 10.52
C ASN A 162 -10.45 8.53 10.92
N ASN A 163 -9.99 7.30 11.14
CA ASN A 163 -8.59 6.99 11.44
C ASN A 163 -7.86 6.37 10.23
N LEU A 164 -8.27 6.68 9.00
CA LEU A 164 -7.55 6.22 7.80
C LEU A 164 -6.13 6.81 7.75
N PRO A 165 -5.10 6.02 7.36
CA PRO A 165 -3.71 6.46 7.26
C PRO A 165 -3.41 7.24 5.97
N GLY A 166 -4.39 7.96 5.41
CA GLY A 166 -4.24 8.66 4.13
C GLY A 166 -5.47 9.46 3.71
N THR A 167 -5.44 9.95 2.48
CA THR A 167 -6.50 10.78 1.89
C THR A 167 -7.36 9.99 0.91
N ILE A 168 -8.46 10.58 0.43
CA ILE A 168 -9.23 9.96 -0.65
C ILE A 168 -8.38 9.77 -1.92
N ASN A 169 -7.37 10.61 -2.15
CA ASN A 169 -6.55 10.52 -3.36
C ASN A 169 -5.40 9.52 -3.24
N PHE A 170 -5.10 9.03 -2.04
CA PHE A 170 -4.10 8.00 -1.80
C PHE A 170 -4.27 7.46 -0.36
N CYS A 171 -4.67 6.20 -0.20
CA CYS A 171 -4.81 5.57 1.13
C CYS A 171 -4.62 4.04 1.04
N PRO A 172 -3.37 3.58 0.83
CA PRO A 172 -3.03 2.17 1.01
C PRO A 172 -3.24 1.75 2.47
N LEU A 173 -3.67 0.51 2.68
CA LEU A 173 -3.88 -0.04 4.02
C LEU A 173 -2.90 -1.19 4.30
N ILE A 174 -2.54 -1.35 5.57
CA ILE A 174 -1.64 -2.40 6.04
C ILE A 174 -2.31 -3.16 7.17
N PHE A 175 -2.42 -4.48 7.01
CA PHE A 175 -2.92 -5.38 8.03
C PHE A 175 -1.83 -5.69 9.06
N LYS A 176 -2.25 -5.86 10.31
CA LYS A 176 -1.39 -6.40 11.34
C LYS A 176 -1.22 -7.90 11.12
N THR A 177 0.02 -8.33 10.99
CA THR A 177 0.38 -9.75 10.88
C THR A 177 1.23 -10.15 12.09
N PRO A 178 1.32 -11.46 12.42
CA PRO A 178 2.22 -11.90 13.50
C PRO A 178 3.66 -11.43 13.31
N LYS A 179 4.13 -11.36 12.06
CA LYS A 179 5.47 -10.87 11.71
C LYS A 179 5.64 -9.38 12.02
N LEU A 180 4.69 -8.55 11.60
CA LEU A 180 4.72 -7.11 11.88
C LEU A 180 4.53 -6.79 13.37
N GLU A 181 3.68 -7.54 14.07
CA GLU A 181 3.50 -7.36 15.51
C GLU A 181 4.73 -7.80 16.30
N GLN A 182 5.44 -8.84 15.86
CA GLN A 182 6.74 -9.21 16.42
C GLN A 182 7.73 -8.05 16.27
N HIS A 183 7.92 -7.55 15.05
CA HIS A 183 8.84 -6.44 14.77
C HIS A 183 8.50 -5.13 15.50
N THR A 184 7.22 -4.83 15.73
CA THR A 184 6.82 -3.63 16.51
C THR A 184 6.96 -3.83 18.03
N SER A 185 6.88 -5.07 18.51
CA SER A 185 7.09 -5.42 19.92
C SER A 185 8.57 -5.54 20.30
N ASP A 186 9.38 -6.05 19.37
CA ASP A 186 10.82 -6.02 19.42
C ASP A 186 11.20 -4.57 19.23
N ASP A 187 11.57 -3.90 20.32
CA ASP A 187 11.88 -2.47 20.29
C ASP A 187 13.21 -2.22 19.56
N LEU A 188 13.22 -2.45 18.24
CA LEU A 188 14.38 -2.38 17.35
C LEU A 188 15.07 -1.03 17.52
N ARG A 189 14.27 0.03 17.70
CA ARG A 189 14.75 1.37 18.02
C ARG A 189 15.52 1.38 19.35
N ARG A 190 14.94 0.96 20.49
CA ARG A 190 15.69 0.97 21.77
C ARG A 190 16.87 0.02 21.77
N GLN A 191 16.76 -1.15 21.13
CA GLN A 191 17.85 -2.13 21.02
C GLN A 191 19.05 -1.54 20.27
N LYS A 192 18.84 -1.01 19.05
CA LYS A 192 19.93 -0.41 18.24
C LYS A 192 20.49 0.87 18.89
N LEU A 193 19.65 1.67 19.56
CA LEU A 193 20.13 2.85 20.31
C LEU A 193 20.99 2.51 21.53
N SER A 194 20.77 1.36 22.17
CA SER A 194 21.60 0.93 23.31
C SER A 194 23.03 0.59 22.87
N PHE A 195 23.17 -0.15 21.76
CA PHE A 195 24.47 -0.53 21.19
C PHE A 195 25.31 0.67 20.76
N LEU A 196 24.67 1.71 20.22
CA LEU A 196 25.37 2.86 19.64
C LEU A 196 25.82 3.89 20.69
N LYS A 197 25.31 3.83 21.93
CA LYS A 197 25.69 4.76 23.02
C LYS A 197 27.16 4.64 23.42
N ASP A 198 27.75 3.46 23.27
CA ASP A 198 29.13 3.18 23.69
C ASP A 198 30.16 3.46 22.58
N ILE A 199 29.72 3.86 21.38
CA ILE A 199 30.60 4.12 20.23
C ILE A 199 30.99 5.60 20.17
N LYS A 200 32.28 5.88 19.97
CA LYS A 200 32.78 7.24 19.80
C LYS A 200 32.17 7.92 18.56
N LYS A 201 31.85 9.21 18.70
CA LYS A 201 31.18 10.02 17.67
C LYS A 201 31.92 10.07 16.33
N ASP A 202 33.25 10.10 16.33
CA ASP A 202 34.08 10.12 15.13
C ASP A 202 34.08 8.78 14.37
N ILE A 203 33.94 7.66 15.10
CA ILE A 203 33.78 6.32 14.52
C ILE A 203 32.38 6.22 13.91
N LEU A 204 31.34 6.63 14.64
CA LEU A 204 29.97 6.67 14.12
C LEU A 204 29.86 7.48 12.82
N GLN A 205 30.45 8.67 12.76
CA GLN A 205 30.43 9.51 11.56
C GLN A 205 31.12 8.84 10.35
N ARG A 206 32.28 8.21 10.57
CA ARG A 206 33.00 7.49 9.50
C ARG A 206 32.21 6.26 9.03
N THR A 207 31.66 5.49 9.96
CA THR A 207 30.83 4.32 9.65
C THR A 207 29.59 4.74 8.87
N SER A 208 28.89 5.81 9.27
CA SER A 208 27.74 6.33 8.55
C SER A 208 28.08 6.80 7.13
N ALA A 209 29.22 7.48 6.94
CA ALA A 209 29.67 7.89 5.61
C ALA A 209 30.00 6.68 4.71
N PHE A 210 30.59 5.63 5.29
CA PHE A 210 30.84 4.36 4.59
C PHE A 210 29.53 3.65 4.22
N LEU A 211 28.59 3.52 5.16
CA LEU A 211 27.29 2.89 4.93
C LEU A 211 26.48 3.64 3.86
N LEU A 212 26.52 4.97 3.85
CA LEU A 212 25.93 5.81 2.81
C LEU A 212 26.46 5.51 1.41
N LEU A 213 27.78 5.37 1.30
CA LEU A 213 28.41 5.07 0.03
C LEU A 213 28.07 3.65 -0.42
N LYS A 214 28.05 2.68 0.51
CA LYS A 214 27.62 1.30 0.26
C LYS A 214 26.16 1.28 -0.24
N ASP A 215 25.28 1.97 0.47
CA ASP A 215 23.85 2.04 0.14
C ASP A 215 23.59 2.72 -1.19
N SER A 216 24.30 3.82 -1.46
CA SER A 216 24.24 4.49 -2.74
C SER A 216 24.70 3.58 -3.89
N LYS A 217 25.79 2.83 -3.71
CA LYS A 217 26.27 1.88 -4.70
C LYS A 217 25.24 0.79 -4.95
N ALA A 218 24.70 0.18 -3.88
CA ALA A 218 23.67 -0.84 -3.97
C ALA A 218 22.41 -0.33 -4.69
N SER A 219 22.00 0.91 -4.41
CA SER A 219 20.89 1.57 -5.08
C SER A 219 21.09 1.66 -6.60
N PHE A 220 22.31 1.86 -7.11
CA PHE A 220 22.54 1.80 -8.56
C PHE A 220 22.63 0.36 -9.07
N SER A 221 23.25 -0.55 -8.32
CA SER A 221 23.39 -1.95 -8.72
C SER A 221 22.05 -2.68 -8.86
N ILE A 222 21.04 -2.31 -8.04
CA ILE A 222 19.66 -2.81 -8.18
C ILE A 222 19.07 -2.47 -9.55
N GLU A 223 19.41 -1.30 -10.11
CA GLU A 223 18.98 -0.88 -11.46
C GLU A 223 19.90 -1.42 -12.57
N GLY A 224 20.81 -2.35 -12.27
CA GLY A 224 21.81 -2.86 -13.22
C GLY A 224 22.92 -1.86 -13.57
N GLU A 225 23.02 -0.73 -12.87
CA GLU A 225 24.01 0.31 -13.15
C GLU A 225 25.31 0.12 -12.34
N SER A 226 26.45 0.40 -12.99
CA SER A 226 27.77 0.48 -12.36
C SER A 226 28.35 1.91 -12.47
N PRO A 227 27.88 2.86 -11.64
CA PRO A 227 28.21 4.27 -11.78
C PRO A 227 29.66 4.57 -11.40
N LYS A 228 30.21 5.67 -11.95
CA LYS A 228 31.51 6.22 -11.54
C LYS A 228 31.46 6.73 -10.09
N SER A 229 32.60 6.69 -9.39
CA SER A 229 32.74 7.04 -7.97
C SER A 229 32.11 8.39 -7.57
N LYS A 230 32.22 9.42 -8.44
CA LYS A 230 31.63 10.75 -8.20
C LYS A 230 30.09 10.72 -8.12
N ARG A 231 29.42 9.89 -8.93
CA ARG A 231 27.95 9.80 -8.98
C ARG A 231 27.42 9.06 -7.75
N THR A 232 28.06 7.96 -7.36
CA THR A 232 27.78 7.27 -6.10
C THR A 232 27.96 8.21 -4.90
N ALA A 233 29.07 8.95 -4.84
CA ALA A 233 29.27 9.91 -3.75
C ALA A 233 28.21 11.03 -3.72
N ARG A 234 27.81 11.55 -4.90
CA ARG A 234 26.75 12.57 -4.99
C ARG A 234 25.41 12.03 -4.50
N TRP A 235 25.02 10.83 -4.92
CA TRP A 235 23.76 10.23 -4.48
C TRP A 235 23.79 9.85 -2.99
N GLY A 236 24.89 9.32 -2.48
CA GLY A 236 25.09 9.09 -1.05
C GLY A 236 24.95 10.37 -0.22
N LYS A 237 25.44 11.52 -0.72
CA LYS A 237 25.22 12.82 -0.08
C LYS A 237 23.74 13.21 -0.04
N ILE A 238 22.96 12.89 -1.08
CA ILE A 238 21.52 13.14 -1.11
C ILE A 238 20.79 12.26 -0.10
N ILE A 239 21.11 10.96 -0.05
CA ILE A 239 20.56 10.05 0.98
C ILE A 239 20.89 10.58 2.39
N GLY A 240 22.10 11.10 2.61
CA GLY A 240 22.48 11.71 3.88
C GLY A 240 21.73 13.00 4.23
N GLN A 241 20.97 13.58 3.29
CA GLN A 241 20.10 14.75 3.49
C GLN A 241 18.62 14.37 3.61
N ALA A 242 18.30 13.07 3.62
CA ALA A 242 16.95 12.56 3.86
C ALA A 242 16.35 13.11 5.17
N GLY A 243 15.03 13.32 5.19
CA GLY A 243 14.29 13.89 6.32
C GLY A 243 14.46 15.40 6.56
N ILE A 244 15.32 16.10 5.81
CA ILE A 244 15.56 17.54 6.02
C ILE A 244 14.53 18.42 5.27
N LYS A 245 14.27 18.10 4.01
CA LYS A 245 13.36 18.87 3.15
C LYS A 245 11.96 18.29 3.23
N LYS A 246 10.93 19.13 3.19
CA LYS A 246 9.57 18.63 3.01
C LYS A 246 9.43 17.96 1.64
N LEU A 247 8.69 16.85 1.60
CA LEU A 247 8.34 16.20 0.35
C LEU A 247 7.34 17.07 -0.42
N THR A 248 7.70 17.50 -1.62
CA THR A 248 6.84 18.24 -2.56
C THR A 248 7.03 17.71 -3.98
N LYS A 249 6.17 18.11 -4.92
CA LYS A 249 6.32 17.77 -6.35
C LYS A 249 7.67 18.27 -6.89
N GLU A 250 8.05 19.49 -6.54
CA GLU A 250 9.32 20.11 -6.94
C GLU A 250 10.51 19.36 -6.33
N GLU A 251 10.39 18.86 -5.11
CA GLU A 251 11.44 18.07 -4.47
C GLU A 251 11.60 16.71 -5.17
N LEU A 252 10.51 16.03 -5.54
CA LEU A 252 10.56 14.79 -6.33
C LEU A 252 11.24 15.03 -7.69
N ILE A 253 10.88 16.10 -8.39
CA ILE A 253 11.50 16.49 -9.66
C ILE A 253 12.99 16.82 -9.45
N ARG A 254 13.35 17.55 -8.38
CA ARG A 254 14.75 17.84 -8.04
C ARG A 254 15.55 16.56 -7.82
N LEU A 255 14.97 15.59 -7.11
CA LEU A 255 15.61 14.29 -6.87
C LEU A 255 15.85 13.53 -8.19
N GLN A 256 14.87 13.56 -9.10
CA GLN A 256 15.02 13.01 -10.46
C GLN A 256 16.20 13.66 -11.19
N HIS A 257 16.29 15.00 -11.20
CA HIS A 257 17.40 15.73 -11.82
C HIS A 257 18.78 15.40 -11.23
N ILE A 258 18.85 14.90 -9.99
CA ILE A 258 20.12 14.55 -9.36
C ILE A 258 20.52 13.12 -9.68
N VAL A 259 19.55 12.22 -9.80
CA VAL A 259 19.81 10.79 -10.01
C VAL A 259 20.08 10.44 -11.49
N ILE A 260 19.45 11.19 -12.40
CA ILE A 260 19.66 11.06 -13.85
C ILE A 260 20.97 11.75 -14.26
N GLU A 261 21.87 10.98 -14.89
CA GLU A 261 23.19 11.48 -15.31
C GLU A 261 23.13 12.19 -16.66
N ASN A 262 22.34 11.68 -17.61
CA ASN A 262 22.22 12.22 -18.96
C ASN A 262 20.74 12.29 -19.38
N PRO A 263 20.11 13.47 -19.34
CA PRO A 263 18.70 13.63 -19.67
C PRO A 263 18.42 13.69 -21.18
N ARG A 264 19.42 13.51 -22.06
CA ARG A 264 19.29 13.73 -23.51
C ARG A 264 18.15 12.95 -24.18
N PHE A 265 17.77 11.81 -23.61
CA PHE A 265 16.73 10.92 -24.13
C PHE A 265 15.63 10.63 -23.10
N ILE A 266 15.49 11.50 -22.09
CA ILE A 266 14.54 11.31 -20.99
C ILE A 266 13.74 12.60 -20.84
N ASP A 267 12.42 12.49 -20.88
CA ASP A 267 11.54 13.58 -20.53
C ASP A 267 11.56 13.78 -19.00
N MET A 268 12.26 14.83 -18.57
CA MET A 268 12.37 15.18 -17.16
C MET A 268 11.04 15.74 -16.62
N GLY A 269 10.76 15.48 -15.34
CA GLY A 269 9.47 15.75 -14.72
C GLY A 269 8.49 14.59 -14.89
N PHE A 270 7.26 14.78 -14.41
CA PHE A 270 6.23 13.74 -14.49
C PHE A 270 5.91 13.39 -15.94
N ARG A 271 5.93 12.09 -16.24
CA ARG A 271 5.73 11.60 -17.61
C ARG A 271 4.35 11.99 -18.14
N LYS A 272 4.28 12.21 -19.45
CA LYS A 272 3.04 12.53 -20.20
C LYS A 272 2.67 11.44 -21.21
N LYS A 273 3.19 10.23 -20.98
CA LYS A 273 2.98 9.02 -21.76
C LYS A 273 2.77 7.84 -20.80
N GLY A 274 2.24 6.74 -21.33
CA GLY A 274 2.13 5.49 -20.58
C GLY A 274 3.50 4.98 -20.11
N GLY A 275 3.48 3.91 -19.33
CA GLY A 275 4.71 3.31 -18.84
C GLY A 275 4.43 1.96 -18.22
N PHE A 276 5.41 1.09 -18.33
CA PHE A 276 5.40 -0.21 -17.69
C PHE A 276 6.80 -0.55 -17.21
N VAL A 277 6.89 -1.51 -16.29
CA VAL A 277 8.11 -2.20 -15.92
C VAL A 277 7.97 -3.63 -16.41
N GLY A 278 8.99 -4.13 -17.10
CA GLY A 278 8.98 -5.44 -17.75
C GLY A 278 10.03 -5.48 -18.84
N GLU A 279 9.87 -6.43 -19.76
CA GLU A 279 10.77 -6.64 -20.89
C GLU A 279 10.10 -6.26 -22.22
N HIS A 280 10.88 -6.26 -23.29
CA HIS A 280 10.38 -6.24 -24.65
C HIS A 280 10.75 -7.56 -25.32
N ASP A 281 9.83 -8.13 -26.11
CA ASP A 281 10.13 -9.32 -26.90
C ASP A 281 11.32 -9.04 -27.83
N ARG A 282 12.28 -9.96 -27.84
CA ARG A 282 13.55 -9.75 -28.57
C ARG A 282 13.39 -9.74 -30.09
N ASN A 283 12.31 -10.30 -30.62
CA ASN A 283 12.07 -10.43 -32.06
C ASN A 283 11.06 -9.38 -32.55
N THR A 284 9.95 -9.20 -31.83
CA THR A 284 8.86 -8.30 -32.24
C THR A 284 9.00 -6.90 -31.66
N GLY A 285 9.76 -6.75 -30.57
CA GLY A 285 9.81 -5.51 -29.79
C GLY A 285 8.59 -5.31 -28.92
N GLU A 286 7.64 -6.26 -28.90
CA GLU A 286 6.37 -6.12 -28.18
C GLU A 286 6.61 -5.96 -26.67
N ALA A 287 5.89 -5.02 -26.05
CA ALA A 287 5.90 -4.85 -24.60
C ALA A 287 5.44 -6.12 -23.87
N ILE A 288 6.22 -6.56 -22.87
CA ILE A 288 5.89 -7.66 -21.95
C ILE A 288 5.84 -7.09 -20.52
N PRO A 289 4.70 -6.50 -20.09
CA PRO A 289 4.61 -5.88 -18.78
C PRO A 289 4.60 -6.89 -17.63
N GLU A 290 5.46 -6.67 -16.65
CA GLU A 290 5.36 -7.29 -15.31
C GLU A 290 4.60 -6.37 -14.33
N HIS A 291 4.62 -5.07 -14.62
CA HIS A 291 3.87 -4.04 -13.92
C HIS A 291 3.45 -2.96 -14.90
N ILE A 292 2.16 -2.66 -14.99
CA ILE A 292 1.66 -1.49 -15.70
C ILE A 292 1.65 -0.32 -14.73
N SER A 293 2.23 0.81 -15.12
CA SER A 293 2.27 2.02 -14.29
C SER A 293 0.94 2.76 -14.28
N ALA A 294 0.75 3.70 -13.35
CA ALA A 294 -0.47 4.52 -13.33
C ALA A 294 -0.68 5.26 -14.66
N LYS A 295 -1.95 5.51 -15.02
CA LYS A 295 -2.27 6.33 -16.19
C LYS A 295 -1.66 7.73 -16.02
N TRP A 296 -1.05 8.27 -17.07
CA TRP A 296 -0.20 9.47 -16.93
C TRP A 296 -1.02 10.72 -16.58
N GLU A 297 -2.28 10.74 -17.02
CA GLU A 297 -3.27 11.76 -16.70
C GLU A 297 -3.60 11.79 -15.19
N ASP A 298 -3.45 10.65 -14.49
CA ASP A 298 -3.74 10.52 -13.07
C ASP A 298 -2.54 10.85 -12.16
N ILE A 299 -1.33 10.97 -12.72
CA ILE A 299 -0.08 11.13 -11.93
C ILE A 299 -0.15 12.34 -11.01
N GLU A 300 -0.62 13.49 -11.51
CA GLU A 300 -0.69 14.72 -10.73
C GLU A 300 -1.54 14.54 -9.46
N LEU A 301 -2.70 13.89 -9.60
CA LEU A 301 -3.64 13.65 -8.52
C LEU A 301 -3.10 12.61 -7.53
N LEU A 302 -2.49 11.53 -8.04
CA LEU A 302 -1.91 10.47 -7.23
C LEU A 302 -0.71 10.96 -6.41
N ILE A 303 0.19 11.74 -7.02
CA ILE A 303 1.36 12.29 -6.33
C ILE A 303 0.96 13.34 -5.31
N GLU A 304 -0.04 14.18 -5.61
CA GLU A 304 -0.60 15.10 -4.63
C GLU A 304 -1.22 14.34 -3.45
N GLY A 305 -2.04 13.32 -3.71
CA GLY A 305 -2.61 12.46 -2.67
C GLY A 305 -1.55 11.76 -1.82
N LEU A 306 -0.45 11.30 -2.43
CA LEU A 306 0.69 10.69 -1.75
C LEU A 306 1.41 11.69 -0.84
N ILE A 307 1.63 12.93 -1.30
CA ILE A 307 2.24 14.00 -0.49
C ILE A 307 1.33 14.40 0.67
N ASP A 308 0.02 14.54 0.44
CA ASP A 308 -0.93 14.86 1.51
C ASP A 308 -0.99 13.73 2.56
N THR A 309 -0.93 12.49 2.10
CA THR A 309 -0.83 11.31 2.97
C THR A 309 0.46 11.33 3.77
N ASN A 310 1.59 11.69 3.16
CA ASN A 310 2.84 11.88 3.88
C ASN A 310 2.68 12.91 5.00
N ASN A 311 2.05 14.06 4.72
CA ASN A 311 1.81 15.08 5.73
C ASN A 311 0.94 14.58 6.89
N ILE A 312 -0.06 13.73 6.64
CA ILE A 312 -0.86 13.09 7.70
C ILE A 312 0.02 12.17 8.55
N LEU A 313 0.79 11.29 7.90
CA LEU A 313 1.60 10.27 8.57
C LEU A 313 2.77 10.88 9.37
N SER A 314 3.40 11.95 8.87
CA SER A 314 4.51 12.62 9.54
C SER A 314 4.06 13.40 10.78
N ASN A 315 2.79 13.79 10.86
CA ASN A 315 2.19 14.47 12.02
C ASN A 315 1.48 13.51 13.00
N ASP A 316 1.49 12.20 12.74
CA ASP A 316 0.89 11.17 13.60
C ASP A 316 1.96 10.23 14.19
N GLU A 317 1.59 9.56 15.29
CA GLU A 317 2.46 8.62 15.99
C GLU A 317 2.44 7.19 15.40
N ILE A 318 1.76 6.98 14.26
CA ILE A 318 1.88 5.76 13.47
C ILE A 318 3.36 5.42 13.19
N ASP A 319 3.65 4.13 13.16
CA ASP A 319 5.00 3.60 13.04
C ASP A 319 5.78 4.12 11.81
N ALA A 320 7.09 4.29 11.97
CA ALA A 320 7.96 4.87 10.96
C ALA A 320 8.15 3.96 9.73
N VAL A 321 8.31 2.65 9.93
CA VAL A 321 8.47 1.68 8.84
C VAL A 321 7.16 1.50 8.09
N ILE A 322 6.03 1.50 8.81
CA ILE A 322 4.69 1.51 8.22
C ILE A 322 4.48 2.75 7.35
N SER A 323 4.84 3.93 7.85
CA SER A 323 4.74 5.19 7.08
C SER A 323 5.63 5.17 5.84
N ALA A 324 6.88 4.72 5.98
CA ALA A 324 7.82 4.60 4.88
C ALA A 324 7.32 3.63 3.81
N THR A 325 6.68 2.53 4.23
CA THR A 325 6.07 1.55 3.33
C THR A 325 4.99 2.20 2.47
N ILE A 326 4.00 2.86 3.12
CA ILE A 326 2.85 3.48 2.43
C ILE A 326 3.33 4.46 1.34
N ILE A 327 4.31 5.31 1.68
CA ILE A 327 4.80 6.37 0.78
C ILE A 327 5.74 5.82 -0.29
N ALA A 328 6.77 5.06 0.09
CA ALA A 328 7.79 4.63 -0.86
C ALA A 328 7.25 3.61 -1.86
N PHE A 329 6.53 2.57 -1.41
CA PHE A 329 5.95 1.59 -2.33
C PHE A 329 4.81 2.20 -3.14
N GLY A 330 4.04 3.12 -2.57
CA GLY A 330 3.09 3.95 -3.31
C GLY A 330 3.72 4.62 -4.52
N PHE A 331 4.83 5.32 -4.29
CA PHE A 331 5.55 6.03 -5.32
C PHE A 331 6.06 5.09 -6.42
N VAL A 332 6.66 3.94 -6.06
CA VAL A 332 7.20 3.01 -7.07
C VAL A 332 6.11 2.34 -7.90
N PHE A 333 4.94 2.06 -7.31
CA PHE A 333 3.80 1.50 -8.03
C PHE A 333 3.13 2.54 -8.95
N ILE A 334 2.97 3.79 -8.51
CA ILE A 334 2.50 4.89 -9.37
C ILE A 334 3.44 5.08 -10.56
N HIS A 335 4.75 5.00 -10.29
CA HIS A 335 5.82 5.11 -11.29
C HIS A 335 5.70 6.41 -12.13
N PRO A 336 5.84 7.60 -11.49
CA PRO A 336 5.46 8.88 -12.09
C PRO A 336 6.48 9.46 -13.07
N PHE A 337 7.71 8.95 -13.10
CA PHE A 337 8.79 9.43 -13.98
C PHE A 337 9.07 8.43 -15.10
N GLU A 338 9.70 8.89 -16.20
CA GLU A 338 10.22 8.00 -17.24
C GLU A 338 11.42 7.18 -16.74
N ASP A 339 12.30 7.80 -15.95
CA ASP A 339 13.40 7.12 -15.24
C ASP A 339 13.64 7.80 -13.87
N GLY A 340 14.26 7.06 -12.96
CA GLY A 340 14.66 7.48 -11.62
C GLY A 340 13.77 6.91 -10.52
N ASN A 341 12.67 6.22 -10.87
CA ASN A 341 11.65 5.79 -9.92
C ASN A 341 12.19 4.86 -8.83
N GLY A 342 12.91 3.79 -9.19
CA GLY A 342 13.45 2.85 -8.20
C GLY A 342 14.44 3.50 -7.23
N ARG A 343 15.29 4.41 -7.73
CA ARG A 343 16.27 5.14 -6.91
C ARG A 343 15.57 6.14 -5.98
N ILE A 344 14.57 6.88 -6.46
CA ILE A 344 13.77 7.80 -5.64
C ILE A 344 12.93 7.03 -4.61
N HIS A 345 12.36 5.88 -4.96
CA HIS A 345 11.69 4.98 -4.02
C HIS A 345 12.59 4.64 -2.83
N ARG A 346 13.83 4.22 -3.08
CA ARG A 346 14.78 3.92 -2.00
C ARG A 346 15.16 5.16 -1.19
N TYR A 347 15.30 6.32 -1.84
CA TYR A 347 15.48 7.59 -1.12
C TYR A 347 14.28 7.92 -0.22
N LEU A 348 13.04 7.69 -0.68
CA LEU A 348 11.83 7.96 0.11
C LEU A 348 11.77 7.09 1.37
N ILE A 349 12.24 5.85 1.32
CA ILE A 349 12.38 5.02 2.54
C ILE A 349 13.25 5.73 3.56
N HIS A 350 14.46 6.13 3.18
CA HIS A 350 15.36 6.89 4.07
C HIS A 350 14.74 8.20 4.53
N HIS A 351 14.02 8.88 3.64
CA HIS A 351 13.36 10.16 3.89
C HIS A 351 12.37 10.06 5.06
N ILE A 352 11.46 9.10 5.00
CA ILE A 352 10.41 8.93 6.00
C ILE A 352 10.96 8.37 7.31
N LEU A 353 11.89 7.42 7.25
CA LEU A 353 12.54 6.91 8.46
C LEU A 353 13.31 8.02 9.20
N ALA A 354 13.98 8.91 8.47
CA ALA A 354 14.68 10.06 9.06
C ALA A 354 13.70 11.11 9.61
N GLU A 355 12.65 11.46 8.85
CA GLU A 355 11.62 12.43 9.28
C GLU A 355 10.92 11.98 10.58
N LYS A 356 10.64 10.68 10.70
CA LYS A 356 10.01 10.08 11.88
C LYS A 356 11.01 9.67 12.97
N GLN A 357 12.27 10.10 12.87
CA GLN A 357 13.32 9.91 13.87
C GLN A 357 13.52 8.44 14.28
N PHE A 358 13.42 7.53 13.31
CA PHE A 358 13.59 6.10 13.55
C PHE A 358 15.01 5.77 14.04
N SER A 359 16.04 6.45 13.51
CA SER A 359 17.41 6.48 14.05
C SER A 359 17.80 7.85 14.61
N GLN A 360 18.89 7.86 15.40
CA GLN A 360 19.60 9.09 15.73
C GLN A 360 20.12 9.80 14.47
N GLN A 361 20.13 11.13 14.53
CA GLN A 361 20.58 11.98 13.44
C GLN A 361 22.01 11.62 13.01
N GLY A 362 22.18 11.28 11.73
CA GLY A 362 23.45 10.89 11.15
C GLY A 362 23.74 9.38 11.17
N ILE A 363 22.84 8.53 11.66
CA ILE A 363 22.93 7.06 11.56
C ILE A 363 21.99 6.58 10.48
N ILE A 364 22.53 5.83 9.51
CA ILE A 364 21.81 5.41 8.31
C ILE A 364 21.79 3.89 8.23
N PHE A 365 20.58 3.36 8.04
CA PHE A 365 20.36 1.95 7.77
C PHE A 365 20.56 1.72 6.28
N PRO A 366 21.50 0.87 5.85
CA PRO A 366 21.77 0.65 4.43
C PRO A 366 20.67 -0.21 3.79
N VAL A 367 19.43 0.30 3.72
CA VAL A 367 18.26 -0.43 3.23
C VAL A 367 18.43 -0.88 1.78
N SER A 368 19.03 -0.07 0.91
CA SER A 368 19.34 -0.48 -0.47
C SER A 368 20.35 -1.63 -0.50
N SER A 369 21.26 -1.73 0.48
CA SER A 369 22.17 -2.87 0.57
C SER A 369 21.44 -4.15 0.98
N SER A 370 20.57 -4.10 1.99
CA SER A 370 19.74 -5.26 2.35
C SER A 370 18.81 -5.67 1.21
N ILE A 371 18.15 -4.71 0.53
CA ILE A 371 17.35 -5.00 -0.68
C ILE A 371 18.18 -5.71 -1.75
N LEU A 372 19.44 -5.31 -1.95
CA LEU A 372 20.31 -5.96 -2.92
C LEU A 372 20.68 -7.39 -2.49
N ASP A 373 20.95 -7.60 -1.20
CA ASP A 373 21.25 -8.93 -0.64
C ASP A 373 20.01 -9.86 -0.72
N HIS A 374 18.80 -9.29 -0.73
CA HIS A 374 17.50 -9.98 -0.81
C HIS A 374 16.71 -9.66 -2.09
N ILE A 375 17.41 -9.51 -3.23
CA ILE A 375 16.81 -8.99 -4.47
C ILE A 375 15.63 -9.81 -5.00
N ASP A 376 15.68 -11.14 -4.86
CA ASP A 376 14.59 -12.02 -5.32
C ASP A 376 13.34 -11.87 -4.46
N ASP A 377 13.50 -11.64 -3.15
CA ASP A 377 12.38 -11.41 -2.25
C ASP A 377 11.81 -10.00 -2.41
N TYR A 378 12.65 -9.01 -2.76
CA TYR A 378 12.20 -7.68 -3.18
C TYR A 378 11.34 -7.75 -4.45
N ARG A 379 11.78 -8.49 -5.48
CA ARG A 379 11.00 -8.69 -6.72
C ARG A 379 9.65 -9.33 -6.46
N LYS A 380 9.62 -10.45 -5.73
CA LYS A 380 8.36 -11.11 -5.30
C LYS A 380 7.45 -10.14 -4.54
N THR A 381 8.03 -9.28 -3.69
CA THR A 381 7.28 -8.29 -2.92
C THR A 381 6.60 -7.25 -3.81
N LEU A 382 7.25 -6.81 -4.89
CA LEU A 382 6.62 -5.93 -5.89
C LEU A 382 5.54 -6.68 -6.68
N GLU A 383 5.83 -7.91 -7.10
CA GLU A 383 4.92 -8.76 -7.89
C GLU A 383 3.62 -9.11 -7.16
N VAL A 384 3.62 -9.21 -5.83
CA VAL A 384 2.40 -9.41 -5.03
C VAL A 384 1.32 -8.36 -5.35
N PHE A 385 1.74 -7.13 -5.65
CA PHE A 385 0.84 -6.06 -6.11
C PHE A 385 0.67 -6.08 -7.63
N SER A 386 1.78 -6.11 -8.38
CA SER A 386 1.77 -5.85 -9.81
C SER A 386 1.16 -6.97 -10.66
N GLN A 387 1.49 -8.24 -10.37
CA GLN A 387 1.08 -9.36 -11.23
C GLN A 387 -0.45 -9.57 -11.23
N PRO A 388 -1.14 -9.64 -10.08
CA PRO A 388 -2.61 -9.79 -10.07
C PRO A 388 -3.35 -8.60 -10.70
N LEU A 389 -2.71 -7.44 -10.83
CA LEU A 389 -3.32 -6.24 -11.36
C LEU A 389 -3.40 -6.24 -12.89
N LEU A 390 -2.51 -6.98 -13.58
CA LEU A 390 -2.45 -7.04 -15.04
C LEU A 390 -3.80 -7.49 -15.65
N ASP A 391 -4.49 -8.43 -15.01
CA ASP A 391 -5.80 -8.94 -15.47
C ASP A 391 -6.92 -7.89 -15.46
N PHE A 392 -6.72 -6.75 -14.78
CA PHE A 392 -7.74 -5.71 -14.61
C PHE A 392 -7.40 -4.40 -15.33
N ILE A 393 -6.25 -4.33 -15.99
CA ILE A 393 -5.82 -3.17 -16.77
C ILE A 393 -5.94 -3.52 -18.25
N GLU A 394 -6.85 -2.84 -18.93
CA GLU A 394 -7.00 -2.96 -20.38
C GLU A 394 -6.00 -2.01 -21.04
N TRP A 395 -5.14 -2.53 -21.91
CA TRP A 395 -4.09 -1.75 -22.56
C TRP A 395 -3.83 -2.21 -24.00
N GLU A 396 -3.28 -1.29 -24.78
CA GLU A 396 -2.79 -1.53 -26.13
C GLU A 396 -1.35 -1.01 -26.26
N GLU A 397 -0.57 -1.65 -27.12
CA GLU A 397 0.79 -1.22 -27.42
C GLU A 397 0.79 0.03 -28.32
N THR A 398 1.70 0.96 -28.07
CA THR A 398 1.92 2.14 -28.91
C THR A 398 2.97 1.87 -29.99
N LYS A 399 3.06 2.78 -30.97
CA LYS A 399 4.06 2.69 -32.06
C LYS A 399 5.51 2.68 -31.58
N ASP A 400 5.77 3.19 -30.38
CA ASP A 400 7.10 3.25 -29.78
C ASP A 400 7.33 2.10 -28.78
N HIS A 401 6.55 1.01 -28.88
CA HIS A 401 6.60 -0.14 -27.99
C HIS A 401 6.41 0.20 -26.50
N ASN A 402 5.62 1.24 -26.23
CA ASN A 402 5.11 1.57 -24.89
C ASN A 402 3.63 1.14 -24.82
N ILE A 403 2.91 1.52 -23.77
CA ILE A 403 1.51 1.12 -23.58
C ILE A 403 0.58 2.32 -23.44
N THR A 404 -0.68 2.14 -23.83
CA THR A 404 -1.79 3.06 -23.57
C THR A 404 -2.88 2.34 -22.80
N ILE A 405 -3.30 2.90 -21.65
CA ILE A 405 -4.33 2.34 -20.79
C ILE A 405 -5.72 2.81 -21.24
N LEU A 406 -6.61 1.84 -21.49
CA LEU A 406 -7.94 2.04 -22.08
C LEU A 406 -9.04 2.24 -21.03
N ASN A 407 -8.91 1.62 -19.86
CA ASN A 407 -9.91 1.68 -18.79
C ASN A 407 -9.48 2.59 -17.62
N ASN A 408 -10.38 2.82 -16.65
CA ASN A 408 -10.07 3.63 -15.48
C ASN A 408 -9.40 2.79 -14.38
N THR A 409 -8.12 3.03 -14.14
CA THR A 409 -7.28 2.22 -13.24
C THR A 409 -6.87 2.95 -11.96
N ILE A 410 -7.28 4.21 -11.77
CA ILE A 410 -6.73 5.05 -10.70
C ILE A 410 -6.91 4.45 -9.30
N ASP A 411 -8.07 3.83 -9.03
CA ASP A 411 -8.41 3.27 -7.73
C ASP A 411 -7.43 2.17 -7.27
N TYR A 412 -6.82 1.43 -8.21
CA TYR A 412 -5.85 0.37 -7.91
C TYR A 412 -4.56 0.93 -7.30
N TYR A 413 -4.16 2.14 -7.68
CA TYR A 413 -3.00 2.83 -7.13
C TYR A 413 -3.33 3.61 -5.85
N LYS A 414 -4.60 3.95 -5.64
CA LYS A 414 -5.06 4.66 -4.43
C LYS A 414 -5.23 3.73 -3.23
N TYR A 415 -5.77 2.53 -3.42
CA TYR A 415 -6.41 1.75 -2.36
C TYR A 415 -5.92 0.30 -2.28
N TYR A 416 -4.62 0.08 -2.39
CA TYR A 416 -4.04 -1.27 -2.36
C TYR A 416 -3.67 -1.72 -0.94
N ASP A 417 -3.46 -3.04 -0.81
CA ASP A 417 -2.94 -3.67 0.41
C ASP A 417 -1.41 -3.67 0.37
N ALA A 418 -0.77 -2.95 1.28
CA ALA A 418 0.68 -2.81 1.37
C ALA A 418 1.32 -3.75 2.41
N THR A 419 0.60 -4.78 2.88
CA THR A 419 1.04 -5.63 4.00
C THR A 419 2.33 -6.39 3.72
N LYS A 420 2.49 -6.96 2.52
CA LYS A 420 3.71 -7.71 2.16
C LYS A 420 4.91 -6.79 2.00
N GLN A 421 4.68 -5.59 1.49
CA GLN A 421 5.70 -4.55 1.38
C GLN A 421 6.17 -4.11 2.77
N ALA A 422 5.26 -3.98 3.73
CA ALA A 422 5.61 -3.67 5.11
C ALA A 422 6.43 -4.78 5.76
N GLU A 423 6.02 -6.05 5.60
CA GLU A 423 6.75 -7.21 6.13
C GLU A 423 8.18 -7.25 5.60
N PHE A 424 8.36 -7.04 4.30
CA PHE A 424 9.68 -7.02 3.66
C PHE A 424 10.54 -5.85 4.12
N LEU A 425 9.99 -4.63 4.20
CA LEU A 425 10.75 -3.46 4.63
C LEU A 425 11.22 -3.60 6.08
N TYR A 426 10.40 -4.19 6.95
CA TYR A 426 10.80 -4.48 8.33
C TYR A 426 11.98 -5.44 8.41
N ASP A 427 12.01 -6.49 7.58
CA ASP A 427 13.17 -7.38 7.50
C ASP A 427 14.42 -6.60 7.10
N CYS A 428 14.32 -5.77 6.05
CA CYS A 428 15.45 -4.98 5.57
C CYS A 428 16.01 -3.99 6.60
N VAL A 429 15.14 -3.46 7.46
CA VAL A 429 15.51 -2.53 8.53
C VAL A 429 16.07 -3.28 9.75
N SER A 430 15.70 -4.55 9.91
CA SER A 430 16.13 -5.41 11.01
C SER A 430 17.52 -6.00 10.79
N ASP A 431 17.82 -6.41 9.55
CA ASP A 431 19.15 -6.83 9.07
C ASP A 431 20.29 -5.88 9.52
#